data_AF-A0AAT9GFL8-F1
#
_entry.id   AF-A0AAT9GFL8-F1
#
_cell.length_a   1.000
_cell.length_b   1.000
_cell.length_c   1.000
_cell.angle_alpha   90.00
_cell.angle_beta   90.00
_cell.angle_gamma   90.00
#
_symmetry.space_group_name_H-M   'P 1'
#
loop_
_entity.id
_entity.type
_entity.pdbx_description
1 polymer ?
#
loop_
_entity_poly.entity_id
_entity_poly.type
_entity_poly.pdbx_seq_one_letter_code
_entity_poly.pdbx_strand_id
1 'polypeptide(L)'
;MQKKTHWILYLSLSISGVLVLWLYAILFTANDRVPGTEYYYSGTLNDGFNIYTGVLFFLIGIIVGYFSNANIWMAGISSILCLPLIALYEATIYKGSHNLIPFELLFYFAYSLPAVAGTYLGKKIPSRFR
;
A
#
# COMPACT_ATOMS: atom_id res chain seq x y z
N MET A 1 -26.61 -0.51 -14.40
CA MET A 1 -26.02 0.51 -13.49
C MET A 1 -24.91 -0.15 -12.67
N GLN A 2 -23.62 -0.09 -13.05
CA GLN A 2 -22.57 -0.80 -12.26
C GLN A 2 -21.11 -0.29 -12.40
N LYS A 3 -20.83 0.77 -13.18
CA LYS A 3 -19.45 1.27 -13.36
C LYS A 3 -18.99 2.25 -12.28
N LYS A 4 -19.89 2.94 -11.57
CA LYS A 4 -19.54 4.04 -10.67
C LYS A 4 -18.95 3.64 -9.31
N THR A 5 -18.97 2.36 -8.91
CA THR A 5 -18.60 1.93 -7.54
C THR A 5 -17.13 1.52 -7.38
N HIS A 6 -16.39 1.31 -8.47
CA HIS A 6 -15.04 0.73 -8.39
C HIS A 6 -13.98 1.75 -7.97
N TRP A 7 -14.09 3.01 -8.39
CA TRP A 7 -13.09 4.03 -8.06
C TRP A 7 -13.10 4.40 -6.57
N ILE A 8 -14.27 4.41 -5.93
CA ILE A 8 -14.40 4.66 -4.49
C ILE A 8 -13.64 3.57 -3.72
N LEU A 9 -13.83 2.31 -4.11
CA LEU A 9 -13.12 1.18 -3.48
C LEU A 9 -11.60 1.32 -3.61
N TYR A 10 -11.09 1.62 -4.81
CA TYR A 10 -9.65 1.78 -5.02
C TYR A 10 -9.09 2.99 -4.26
N LEU A 11 -9.84 4.10 -4.19
CA LEU A 11 -9.47 5.25 -3.36
C LEU A 11 -9.43 4.89 -1.87
N SER A 12 -10.44 4.17 -1.38
CA SER A 12 -10.46 3.66 -0.02
C SER A 12 -9.27 2.76 0.26
N LEU A 13 -8.87 1.90 -0.69
CA LEU A 13 -7.69 1.05 -0.53
C LEU A 13 -6.39 1.84 -0.44
N SER A 14 -6.24 2.90 -1.25
CA SER A 14 -5.09 3.80 -1.14
C SER A 14 -5.02 4.47 0.23
N ILE A 15 -6.16 4.92 0.77
CA ILE A 15 -6.24 5.53 2.10
C ILE A 15 -5.92 4.49 3.17
N SER A 16 -6.51 3.29 3.11
CA SER A 16 -6.25 2.21 4.05
C SER A 16 -4.78 1.81 4.05
N GLY A 17 -4.11 1.80 2.89
CA GLY A 17 -2.68 1.51 2.80
C GLY A 17 -1.81 2.52 3.53
N VAL A 18 -2.10 3.81 3.37
CA VAL A 18 -1.45 4.88 4.17
C VAL A 18 -1.66 4.63 5.65
N LEU A 19 -2.90 4.35 6.08
CA LEU A 19 -3.22 4.13 7.49
C LEU A 19 -2.49 2.92 8.07
N VAL A 20 -2.36 1.82 7.32
CA VAL A 20 -1.64 0.62 7.77
C VAL A 20 -0.16 0.93 8.00
N LEU A 21 0.49 1.55 7.02
CA LEU A 21 1.90 1.89 7.11
C LEU A 21 2.17 2.91 8.22
N TRP A 22 1.31 3.93 8.32
CA TRP A 22 1.42 4.98 9.34
C TRP A 22 1.17 4.44 10.75
N LEU A 23 0.15 3.58 10.93
CA LEU A 23 -0.13 2.95 12.21
C LEU A 23 1.05 2.08 12.66
N TYR A 24 1.62 1.29 11.74
CA TYR A 24 2.82 0.51 12.06
C TYR A 24 3.98 1.43 12.47
N ALA A 25 4.23 2.49 11.71
CA ALA A 25 5.31 3.42 11.97
C ALA A 25 5.21 4.02 13.40
N ILE A 26 4.02 4.46 13.80
CA ILE A 26 3.76 5.02 15.14
C ILE A 26 3.99 3.99 16.25
N LEU A 27 3.54 2.76 16.04
CA LEU A 27 3.56 1.74 17.09
C LEU A 27 4.94 1.12 17.30
N PHE A 28 5.74 1.03 16.23
CA PHE A 28 6.94 0.18 16.23
C PHE A 28 8.23 0.90 15.87
N THR A 29 8.19 2.20 15.55
CA THR A 29 9.40 2.94 15.16
C THR A 29 9.64 4.13 16.08
N ALA A 30 10.87 4.25 16.58
CA ALA A 30 11.32 5.45 17.26
C ALA A 30 11.49 6.54 16.19
N ASN A 31 10.66 7.57 16.22
CA ASN A 31 10.71 8.64 15.23
C ASN A 31 11.82 9.63 15.61
N ASP A 32 13.08 9.25 15.34
CA ASP A 32 14.29 10.04 15.56
C ASP A 32 14.66 10.90 14.33
N ARG A 33 13.80 10.94 13.31
CA ARG A 33 14.02 11.70 12.08
C ARG A 33 14.03 13.20 12.33
N VAL A 34 15.05 13.86 11.79
CA VAL A 34 15.19 15.31 11.84
C VAL A 34 14.36 15.95 10.71
N PRO A 35 13.45 16.90 11.00
CA PRO A 35 12.72 17.62 9.97
C PRO A 35 13.65 18.32 8.98
N GLY A 36 13.36 18.20 7.68
CA GLY A 36 14.11 18.88 6.62
C GLY A 36 15.31 18.08 6.07
N THR A 37 15.48 16.82 6.46
CA THR A 37 16.50 15.93 5.87
C THR A 37 15.94 15.07 4.74
N GLU A 38 16.83 14.46 3.97
CA GLU A 38 16.46 13.42 2.99
C GLU A 38 15.73 12.27 3.69
N TYR A 39 14.77 11.65 2.98
CA TYR A 39 13.91 10.55 3.44
C TYR A 39 13.00 10.90 4.61
N TYR A 40 12.73 12.17 4.87
CA TYR A 40 11.87 12.56 5.99
C TYR A 40 10.42 12.06 5.80
N TYR A 41 9.86 12.22 4.60
CA TYR A 41 8.47 11.84 4.31
C TYR A 41 8.34 10.35 3.98
N SER A 42 9.17 9.84 3.07
CA SER A 42 9.18 8.44 2.68
C SER A 42 9.67 7.53 3.80
N GLY A 43 10.58 7.99 4.67
CA GLY A 43 11.14 7.18 5.75
C GLY A 43 10.07 6.62 6.68
N THR A 44 9.10 7.45 7.09
CA THR A 44 8.02 7.00 7.99
C THR A 44 7.22 5.86 7.36
N LEU A 45 6.99 5.88 6.05
CA LEU A 45 6.27 4.81 5.36
C LEU A 45 7.17 3.62 5.02
N ASN A 46 8.46 3.87 4.76
CA ASN A 46 9.46 2.85 4.50
C ASN A 46 9.74 2.01 5.76
N ASP A 47 9.63 2.56 6.97
CA ASP A 47 9.69 1.75 8.20
C ASP A 47 8.52 0.77 8.29
N GLY A 48 7.38 1.19 7.76
CA GLY A 48 6.22 0.33 7.56
C GLY A 48 6.46 -0.79 6.55
N PHE A 49 7.57 -0.81 5.81
CA PHE A 49 7.88 -1.80 4.78
C PHE A 49 8.52 -3.06 5.38
N ASN A 50 7.70 -3.91 5.99
CA ASN A 50 8.12 -5.12 6.68
C ASN A 50 7.07 -6.24 6.60
N ILE A 51 7.46 -7.43 7.05
CA ILE A 51 6.59 -8.61 6.97
C ILE A 51 5.23 -8.43 7.68
N TYR A 52 5.16 -7.65 8.76
CA TYR A 52 3.92 -7.46 9.51
C TYR A 52 2.89 -6.65 8.73
N THR A 53 3.28 -5.54 8.10
CA THR A 53 2.34 -4.80 7.24
C THR A 53 2.03 -5.57 5.97
N GLY A 54 2.96 -6.37 5.45
CA GLY A 54 2.69 -7.33 4.38
C GLY A 54 1.56 -8.31 4.73
N VAL A 55 1.54 -8.84 5.96
CA VAL A 55 0.43 -9.68 6.47
C VAL A 55 -0.87 -8.87 6.57
N LEU A 56 -0.83 -7.63 7.06
CA LEU A 56 -2.02 -6.77 7.10
C LEU A 56 -2.58 -6.50 5.70
N PHE A 57 -1.71 -6.21 4.73
CA PHE A 57 -2.10 -6.05 3.33
C PHE A 57 -2.72 -7.31 2.75
N PHE A 58 -2.19 -8.48 3.07
CA PHE A 58 -2.78 -9.75 2.69
C PHE A 58 -4.18 -9.94 3.28
N LEU A 59 -4.39 -9.64 4.57
CA LEU A 59 -5.70 -9.73 5.23
C LEU A 59 -6.71 -8.74 4.64
N ILE A 60 -6.31 -7.49 4.40
CA ILE A 60 -7.13 -6.49 3.69
C ILE A 60 -7.49 -7.01 2.31
N GLY A 61 -6.52 -7.59 1.60
CA GLY A 61 -6.71 -8.24 0.32
C GLY A 61 -7.82 -9.29 0.38
N ILE A 62 -7.79 -10.19 1.36
CA ILE A 62 -8.83 -11.23 1.56
C ILE A 62 -10.20 -10.58 1.73
N ILE A 63 -10.32 -9.57 2.61
CA ILE A 63 -11.59 -8.87 2.87
C ILE A 63 -12.13 -8.26 1.57
N VAL A 64 -11.28 -7.56 0.81
CA VAL A 64 -11.66 -6.96 -0.47
C VAL A 64 -12.10 -8.00 -1.48
N GLY A 65 -11.33 -9.08 -1.65
CA GLY A 65 -11.66 -10.17 -2.57
C GLY A 65 -12.96 -10.86 -2.19
N TYR A 66 -13.22 -10.97 -0.89
CA TYR A 66 -14.41 -11.62 -0.36
C TYR A 66 -15.68 -10.78 -0.53
N PHE A 67 -15.63 -9.46 -0.28
CA PHE A 67 -16.82 -8.60 -0.32
C PHE A 67 -17.03 -7.87 -1.66
N SER A 68 -16.04 -7.86 -2.55
CA SER A 68 -16.12 -7.11 -3.81
C SER A 68 -15.79 -7.96 -5.03
N ASN A 69 -16.04 -7.39 -6.21
CA ASN A 69 -15.59 -7.94 -7.50
C ASN A 69 -14.35 -7.19 -8.04
N ALA A 70 -13.58 -6.51 -7.19
CA ALA A 70 -12.42 -5.70 -7.58
C ALA A 70 -11.43 -6.46 -8.47
N ASN A 71 -10.79 -5.77 -9.41
CA ASN A 71 -9.68 -6.37 -10.14
C ASN A 71 -8.53 -6.66 -9.16
N ILE A 72 -7.96 -7.86 -9.21
CA ILE A 72 -7.00 -8.36 -8.22
C ILE A 72 -5.72 -7.50 -8.22
N TRP A 73 -5.23 -7.15 -9.41
CA TRP A 73 -4.04 -6.31 -9.58
C TRP A 73 -4.30 -4.87 -9.16
N MET A 74 -5.45 -4.30 -9.56
CA MET A 74 -5.79 -2.94 -9.15
C MET A 74 -5.96 -2.85 -7.64
N ALA A 75 -6.56 -3.85 -6.97
CA ALA A 75 -6.68 -3.85 -5.51
C ALA A 75 -5.30 -3.78 -4.85
N GLY A 76 -4.36 -4.63 -5.25
CA GLY A 76 -3.00 -4.63 -4.71
C GLY A 76 -2.24 -3.33 -4.99
N ILE A 77 -2.23 -2.85 -6.24
CA ILE A 77 -1.55 -1.61 -6.62
C ILE A 77 -2.15 -0.41 -5.88
N SER A 78 -3.48 -0.35 -5.75
CA SER A 78 -4.13 0.72 -5.00
C SER A 78 -3.75 0.71 -3.53
N SER A 79 -3.65 -0.47 -2.90
CA SER A 79 -3.27 -0.60 -1.49
C SER A 79 -1.87 -0.05 -1.16
N ILE A 80 -0.98 0.08 -2.14
CA ILE A 80 0.39 0.58 -1.93
C ILE A 80 0.69 1.86 -2.69
N LEU A 81 -0.29 2.45 -3.38
CA LEU A 81 -0.09 3.58 -4.29
C LEU A 81 0.54 4.81 -3.62
N CYS A 82 0.38 4.95 -2.31
CA CYS A 82 0.98 6.05 -1.56
C CYS A 82 2.52 6.02 -1.58
N LEU A 83 3.15 4.84 -1.62
CA LEU A 83 4.60 4.69 -1.62
C LEU A 83 5.26 5.36 -2.85
N PRO A 84 4.91 4.98 -4.10
CA PRO A 84 5.49 5.62 -5.27
C PRO A 84 5.13 7.10 -5.37
N LEU A 85 3.94 7.52 -4.91
CA LEU A 85 3.55 8.93 -4.92
C LEU A 85 4.42 9.77 -3.99
N ILE A 86 4.75 9.24 -2.81
CA ILE A 86 5.59 9.94 -1.84
C ILE A 86 7.05 9.94 -2.26
N ALA A 87 7.55 8.85 -2.83
CA ALA A 87 8.89 8.82 -3.43
C ALA A 87 9.04 9.86 -4.55
N LEU A 88 8.04 9.96 -5.43
CA LEU A 88 8.02 10.98 -6.48
C LEU A 88 7.94 12.40 -5.92
N TYR A 89 7.09 12.65 -4.93
CA TYR A 89 7.01 13.95 -4.25
C TYR A 89 8.36 14.33 -3.63
N GLU A 90 8.97 13.40 -2.91
CA GLU A 90 10.23 13.64 -2.21
C GLU A 90 11.41 13.85 -3.18
N ALA A 91 11.41 13.17 -4.33
CA ALA A 91 12.37 13.41 -5.41
C ALA A 91 12.33 14.85 -5.95
N THR A 92 11.17 15.54 -5.85
CA THR A 92 11.08 16.95 -6.27
C THR A 92 11.69 17.92 -5.26
N ILE A 93 11.83 17.51 -3.99
CA ILE A 93 12.36 18.35 -2.90
C ILE A 93 13.85 18.05 -2.70
N TYR A 94 14.20 16.77 -2.60
CA TYR A 94 15.56 16.31 -2.35
C TYR A 94 16.07 15.52 -3.57
N LYS A 95 16.94 16.16 -4.37
CA LYS A 95 17.50 15.53 -5.58
C LYS A 95 18.38 14.31 -5.30
N GLY A 96 18.82 14.11 -4.06
CA GLY A 96 19.66 12.98 -3.65
C GLY A 96 18.89 11.75 -3.14
N SER A 97 17.61 11.89 -2.77
CA SER A 97 16.89 10.83 -2.03
C SER A 97 16.39 9.69 -2.91
N HIS A 98 15.82 9.99 -4.09
CA HIS A 98 15.21 8.97 -4.95
C HIS A 98 15.93 8.90 -6.29
N ASN A 99 17.19 8.46 -6.28
CA ASN A 99 18.01 8.32 -7.50
C ASN A 99 17.74 7.01 -8.25
N LEU A 100 16.98 6.09 -7.65
CA LEU A 100 16.73 4.74 -8.16
C LEU A 100 15.23 4.48 -8.36
N ILE A 101 14.47 5.51 -8.75
CA ILE A 101 13.01 5.44 -8.94
C ILE A 101 12.58 4.18 -9.72
N PRO A 102 13.21 3.79 -10.85
CA PRO A 102 12.81 2.58 -11.56
C PRO A 102 12.88 1.30 -10.71
N PHE A 103 13.90 1.18 -9.86
CA PHE A 103 14.07 0.03 -8.96
C PHE A 103 13.13 0.13 -7.76
N GLU A 104 12.95 1.31 -7.17
CA GLU A 104 12.00 1.54 -6.08
C GLU A 104 10.56 1.19 -6.48
N LEU A 105 10.15 1.58 -7.70
CA LEU A 105 8.85 1.20 -8.26
C LEU A 105 8.68 -0.33 -8.36
N LEU A 106 9.75 -1.06 -8.71
CA LEU A 106 9.72 -2.53 -8.75
C LEU A 106 9.57 -3.12 -7.35
N PHE A 107 10.27 -2.58 -6.35
CA PHE A 107 10.13 -3.01 -4.96
C PHE A 107 8.73 -2.73 -4.42
N TYR A 108 8.19 -1.55 -4.66
CA TYR A 108 6.81 -1.24 -4.30
C TYR A 108 5.85 -2.19 -5.00
N PHE A 109 6.00 -2.42 -6.31
CA PHE A 109 5.17 -3.38 -7.02
C PHE A 109 5.24 -4.79 -6.39
N ALA A 110 6.43 -5.29 -6.05
CA ALA A 110 6.59 -6.56 -5.33
C ALA A 110 5.87 -6.54 -3.97
N TYR A 111 5.84 -5.41 -3.28
CA TYR A 111 5.13 -5.24 -2.02
C TYR A 111 3.61 -5.20 -2.14
N SER A 112 3.09 -5.02 -3.35
CA SER A 112 1.65 -5.18 -3.60
C SER A 112 1.23 -6.65 -3.61
N LEU A 113 2.17 -7.59 -3.80
CA LEU A 113 1.88 -9.02 -3.97
C LEU A 113 1.12 -9.66 -2.80
N PRO A 114 1.40 -9.34 -1.52
CA PRO A 114 0.57 -9.81 -0.41
C PRO A 114 -0.91 -9.41 -0.57
N ALA A 115 -1.20 -8.15 -0.91
CA ALA A 115 -2.58 -7.70 -1.15
C ALA A 115 -3.20 -8.40 -2.38
N VAL A 116 -2.44 -8.55 -3.48
CA VAL A 116 -2.87 -9.29 -4.68
C VAL A 116 -3.24 -10.73 -4.32
N ALA A 117 -2.36 -11.44 -3.60
CA ALA A 117 -2.58 -12.81 -3.17
C ALA A 117 -3.81 -12.92 -2.26
N GLY A 118 -3.95 -12.00 -1.30
CA GLY A 118 -5.12 -11.93 -0.43
C GLY A 118 -6.41 -11.75 -1.22
N THR A 119 -6.45 -10.80 -2.16
CA THR A 119 -7.64 -10.54 -3.01
C THR A 119 -7.98 -11.73 -3.89
N TYR A 120 -6.98 -12.43 -4.43
CA TYR A 120 -7.22 -13.67 -5.16
C TYR A 120 -7.87 -14.73 -4.27
N LEU A 121 -7.34 -14.95 -3.06
CA LEU A 121 -7.86 -15.95 -2.12
C LEU A 121 -9.27 -15.58 -1.63
N GLY A 122 -9.51 -14.32 -1.27
CA GLY A 122 -10.81 -13.84 -0.83
C GLY A 122 -11.92 -14.13 -1.84
N LYS A 123 -11.63 -14.02 -3.14
CA LYS A 123 -12.56 -14.35 -4.23
C LYS A 123 -12.87 -15.85 -4.36
N LYS A 124 -11.99 -16.71 -3.86
CA LYS A 124 -12.17 -18.18 -3.90
C LYS A 124 -12.96 -18.70 -2.71
N ILE A 125 -13.16 -17.89 -1.68
CA ILE A 125 -13.98 -18.26 -0.53
C ILE A 125 -15.44 -18.43 -0.99
N PRO A 126 -16.09 -19.57 -0.74
CA PRO A 126 -17.45 -19.83 -1.22
C PRO A 126 -18.45 -18.80 -0.72
N SER A 127 -19.33 -18.35 -1.61
CA SER A 127 -20.34 -17.33 -1.36
C SER A 127 -21.46 -17.75 -0.39
N ARG A 128 -21.42 -18.98 0.15
CA ARG A 128 -22.38 -19.46 1.17
C ARG A 128 -22.32 -18.70 2.49
N PHE A 129 -21.31 -17.84 2.65
CA PHE A 129 -21.09 -16.98 3.80
C PHE A 129 -21.36 -15.49 3.48
N ARG A 130 -21.80 -15.17 2.25
CA ARG A 130 -21.90 -13.82 1.69
C ARG A 130 -23.32 -13.25 1.81
#